data_AF-A0A0M6WYN5-F1
#
_entry.id   AF-A0A0M6WYN5-F1
#
_cell.length_a   1.000
_cell.length_b   1.000
_cell.length_c   1.000
_cell.angle_alpha   90.00
_cell.angle_beta   90.00
_cell.angle_gamma   90.00
#
_symmetry.space_group_name_H-M   'P 1'
#
loop_
_entity.id
_entity.type
_entity.pdbx_description
1 polymer ?
#
loop_
_entity_poly.entity_id
_entity_poly.type
_entity_poly.pdbx_seq_one_letter_code
_entity_poly.pdbx_strand_id
1 'polypeptide(L)'
;MERQIRATKREIEATKSIGGDAQDLQNKLRGQMADYKSFSKAAGLKERDNRLRVESGSSTLKSTKAYQNAVNMKNAGAFSNKTDPFGRKREKHAISYYEEIRNRRSDYVIKRISKNGGVSEKAAKNIYEHVFVEKHIFADGTERQFDPDYDMSESFRRILEGKNIKPHDITMLRHENLELNLMKKYNMVHEDAHSLAEQKYNYKKELDEFLERIGG
;
A
#
# COMPACT_ATOMS: atom_id res chain seq x y z
N MET A 1 2.20 30.96 -33.71
CA MET A 1 2.55 31.51 -32.38
C MET A 1 2.54 30.42 -31.29
N GLU A 2 1.41 29.77 -31.02
CA GLU A 2 1.29 28.73 -29.98
C GLU A 2 2.28 27.55 -30.09
N ARG A 3 2.63 27.12 -31.31
CA ARG A 3 3.63 26.05 -31.56
C ARG A 3 5.03 26.46 -31.11
N GLN A 4 5.42 27.71 -31.33
CA GLN A 4 6.74 28.24 -30.94
C GLN A 4 6.85 28.35 -29.42
N ILE A 5 5.78 28.82 -28.76
CA ILE A 5 5.69 28.86 -27.29
C ILE A 5 5.86 27.46 -26.70
N ARG A 6 5.21 26.43 -27.27
CA ARG A 6 5.37 25.05 -26.82
C ARG A 6 6.78 24.49 -27.08
N ALA A 7 7.41 24.84 -28.19
CA ALA A 7 8.78 24.44 -28.49
C ALA A 7 9.77 25.04 -27.46
N THR A 8 9.68 26.34 -27.20
CA THR A 8 10.53 27.01 -26.21
C THR A 8 10.29 26.48 -24.78
N LYS A 9 9.04 26.14 -24.42
CA LYS A 9 8.75 25.47 -23.13
C LYS A 9 9.43 24.09 -23.01
N ARG A 10 9.41 23.27 -24.06
CA ARG A 10 10.11 21.97 -24.08
C ARG A 10 11.61 22.12 -23.98
N GLU A 11 12.16 23.13 -24.64
CA GLU A 11 13.59 23.43 -24.63
C GLU A 11 14.06 23.86 -23.23
N ILE A 12 13.30 24.74 -22.54
CA ILE A 12 13.56 25.10 -21.14
C ILE A 12 13.56 23.86 -20.24
N GLU A 13 12.60 22.97 -20.43
CA GLU A 13 12.50 21.73 -19.64
C GLU A 13 13.71 20.82 -19.88
N ALA A 14 14.09 20.60 -21.13
CA ALA A 14 15.25 19.81 -21.50
C ALA A 14 16.54 20.40 -20.91
N THR A 15 16.77 21.71 -21.08
CA THR A 15 17.96 22.41 -20.56
C THR A 15 18.04 22.33 -19.04
N LYS A 16 16.92 22.50 -18.33
CA LYS A 16 16.87 22.35 -16.86
C LYS A 16 17.10 20.90 -16.42
N SER A 17 16.60 19.92 -17.17
CA SER A 17 16.74 18.49 -16.82
C SER A 17 18.19 18.02 -16.89
N ILE A 18 19.02 18.63 -17.75
CA ILE A 18 20.46 18.36 -17.84
C ILE A 18 21.30 19.30 -16.93
N GLY A 19 20.66 20.09 -16.06
CA GLY A 19 21.32 21.02 -15.14
C GLY A 19 21.86 22.31 -15.77
N GLY A 20 21.47 22.62 -17.01
CA GLY A 20 21.91 23.82 -17.72
C GLY A 20 21.12 25.09 -17.34
N ASP A 21 21.72 26.25 -17.58
CA ASP A 21 21.06 27.55 -17.43
C ASP A 21 20.07 27.80 -18.58
N ALA A 22 18.83 28.17 -18.24
CA ALA A 22 17.73 28.38 -19.17
C ALA A 22 17.19 29.84 -19.13
N GLN A 23 17.94 30.78 -18.54
CA GLN A 23 17.52 32.16 -18.35
C GLN A 23 17.12 32.86 -19.66
N ASP A 24 17.91 32.70 -20.73
CA ASP A 24 17.63 33.29 -22.03
C ASP A 24 16.36 32.72 -22.68
N LEU A 25 16.16 31.41 -22.55
CA LEU A 25 14.95 30.75 -23.03
C LEU A 25 13.72 31.20 -22.24
N GLN A 26 13.86 31.46 -20.93
CA GLN A 26 12.79 32.04 -20.11
C GLN A 26 12.44 33.47 -20.52
N ASN A 27 13.44 34.30 -20.83
CA ASN A 27 13.24 35.66 -21.33
C ASN A 27 12.53 35.64 -22.69
N LYS A 28 12.95 34.75 -23.60
CA LYS A 28 12.30 34.51 -24.89
C LYS A 28 10.85 34.05 -24.73
N LEU A 29 10.58 33.15 -23.80
CA LEU A 29 9.22 32.68 -23.50
C LEU A 29 8.33 33.82 -23.01
N ARG A 30 8.84 34.74 -22.17
CA ARG A 30 8.08 35.91 -21.70
C ARG A 30 7.65 36.81 -22.87
N GLY A 31 8.56 37.07 -23.82
CA GLY A 31 8.25 37.83 -25.04
C GLY A 31 7.16 37.14 -25.88
N GLN A 32 7.33 35.86 -26.18
CA GLN A 32 6.35 35.10 -26.96
C GLN A 32 4.96 35.05 -26.29
N MET A 33 4.91 35.00 -24.96
CA MET A 33 3.66 35.06 -24.20
C MET A 33 3.00 36.44 -24.29
N ALA A 34 3.78 37.53 -24.25
CA ALA A 34 3.26 38.88 -24.43
C ALA A 34 2.67 39.07 -25.84
N ASP A 35 3.37 38.60 -26.87
CA ASP A 35 2.88 38.63 -28.25
C ASP A 35 1.58 37.83 -28.42
N TYR A 36 1.48 36.66 -27.77
CA TYR A 36 0.28 35.84 -27.79
C TYR A 36 -0.92 36.51 -27.13
N LYS A 37 -0.71 37.20 -26.01
CA LYS A 37 -1.76 37.98 -25.35
C LYS A 37 -2.23 39.13 -26.22
N SER A 38 -1.30 39.91 -26.77
CA SER A 38 -1.59 41.03 -27.66
C SER A 38 -2.36 40.57 -28.90
N PHE A 39 -1.91 39.48 -29.53
CA PHE A 39 -2.59 38.88 -30.68
C PHE A 39 -3.99 38.37 -30.34
N SER A 40 -4.14 37.65 -29.23
CA SER A 40 -5.44 37.11 -28.80
C SER A 40 -6.45 38.23 -28.54
N LYS A 41 -6.02 39.32 -27.88
CA LYS A 41 -6.83 40.51 -27.62
C LYS A 41 -7.26 41.20 -28.91
N ALA A 42 -6.33 41.41 -29.86
CA ALA A 42 -6.61 42.05 -31.14
C ALA A 42 -7.55 41.21 -32.03
N ALA A 43 -7.43 39.88 -31.97
CA ALA A 43 -8.26 38.95 -32.73
C ALA A 43 -9.62 38.63 -32.06
N GLY A 44 -9.93 39.21 -30.90
CA GLY A 44 -11.14 38.89 -30.13
C GLY A 44 -11.20 37.45 -29.62
N LEU A 45 -10.06 36.77 -29.55
CA LEU A 45 -9.96 35.38 -29.12
C LEU A 45 -9.72 35.30 -27.61
N LYS A 46 -10.44 34.41 -26.92
CA LYS A 46 -10.19 34.10 -25.52
C LYS A 46 -8.83 33.42 -25.38
N GLU A 47 -7.98 33.91 -24.49
CA GLU A 47 -6.71 33.26 -24.12
C GLU A 47 -7.00 31.83 -23.62
N ARG A 48 -6.47 30.82 -24.32
CA ARG A 48 -6.63 29.40 -23.95
C ARG A 48 -5.31 28.80 -23.48
N ASP A 49 -5.09 28.77 -22.17
CA ASP A 49 -3.87 28.23 -21.55
C ASP A 49 -3.62 26.75 -21.88
N ASN A 50 -4.69 25.97 -22.04
CA ASN A 50 -4.61 24.55 -22.38
C ASN A 50 -3.87 24.30 -23.72
N ARG A 51 -3.90 25.25 -24.67
CA ARG A 51 -3.23 25.11 -25.97
C ARG A 51 -1.72 25.30 -25.90
N LEU A 52 -1.24 25.92 -24.82
CA LEU A 52 0.18 26.19 -24.56
C LEU A 52 0.78 25.19 -23.57
N ARG A 53 0.03 24.17 -23.15
CA ARG A 53 0.50 23.13 -22.23
C ARG A 53 1.51 22.23 -22.94
N VAL A 54 2.60 21.95 -22.25
CA VAL A 54 3.57 20.90 -22.59
C VAL A 54 3.43 19.86 -21.50
N GLU A 55 3.27 18.59 -21.88
CA GLU A 55 3.25 17.48 -20.93
C GLU A 55 4.69 17.18 -20.54
N SER A 56 5.02 17.45 -19.28
CA SER A 56 6.31 17.13 -18.67
C SER A 56 6.24 15.74 -18.04
N GLY A 57 7.30 14.95 -18.24
CA GLY A 57 7.34 13.60 -17.69
C GLY A 57 8.54 12.79 -18.14
N SER A 58 9.16 12.10 -17.19
CA SER A 58 10.15 11.07 -17.42
C SER A 58 9.58 9.99 -18.36
N SER A 59 10.40 9.49 -19.29
CA SER A 59 10.03 8.42 -20.23
C SER A 59 9.67 7.11 -19.55
N THR A 60 10.07 6.95 -18.28
CA THR A 60 9.63 5.87 -17.40
C THR A 60 8.27 6.18 -16.78
N LEU A 61 7.23 5.43 -17.18
CA LEU A 61 5.87 5.53 -16.62
C LEU A 61 5.84 5.59 -15.07
N LYS A 62 6.72 4.83 -14.42
CA LYS A 62 6.82 4.71 -12.95
C LYS A 62 7.24 6.00 -12.22
N SER A 63 7.99 6.89 -12.85
CA SER A 63 8.48 8.13 -12.24
C SER A 63 7.55 9.32 -12.45
N THR A 64 6.45 9.13 -13.19
CA THR A 64 5.47 10.20 -13.40
C THR A 64 4.69 10.49 -12.12
N LYS A 65 4.46 11.78 -11.82
CA LYS A 65 3.62 12.19 -10.68
C LYS A 65 2.21 11.59 -10.75
N ALA A 66 1.66 11.44 -11.95
CA ALA A 66 0.35 10.81 -12.15
C ALA A 66 0.35 9.32 -11.74
N TYR A 67 1.38 8.57 -12.12
CA TYR A 67 1.53 7.17 -11.70
C TYR A 67 1.76 7.05 -10.19
N GLN A 68 2.64 7.88 -9.62
CA GLN A 68 2.88 7.92 -8.17
C GLN A 68 1.59 8.26 -7.40
N ASN A 69 0.84 9.27 -7.86
CA ASN A 69 -0.45 9.62 -7.27
C ASN A 69 -1.48 8.49 -7.41
N ALA A 70 -1.54 7.79 -8.54
CA ALA A 70 -2.45 6.67 -8.74
C ALA A 70 -2.11 5.48 -7.83
N VAL A 71 -0.83 5.17 -7.64
CA VAL A 71 -0.36 4.16 -6.70
C VAL A 71 -0.69 4.57 -5.26
N ASN A 72 -0.42 5.82 -4.88
CA ASN A 72 -0.72 6.34 -3.56
C ASN A 72 -2.23 6.37 -3.29
N MET A 73 -3.06 6.75 -4.26
CA MET A 73 -4.52 6.70 -4.15
C MET A 73 -5.06 5.27 -4.01
N LYS A 74 -4.44 4.29 -4.67
CA LYS A 74 -4.78 2.87 -4.51
C LYS A 74 -4.47 2.34 -3.09
N ASN A 75 -3.52 2.96 -2.39
CA ASN A 75 -3.12 2.62 -1.03
C ASN A 75 -3.71 3.56 0.05
N ALA A 76 -4.50 4.58 -0.33
CA ALA A 76 -4.97 5.66 0.54
C ALA A 76 -5.95 5.25 1.67
N GLY A 77 -6.30 3.96 1.76
CA GLY A 77 -7.12 3.42 2.85
C GLY A 77 -6.32 2.91 4.05
N ALA A 78 -5.01 2.71 3.91
CA ALA A 78 -4.18 2.16 4.99
C ALA A 78 -3.62 3.29 5.87
N PHE A 79 -3.84 3.19 7.19
CA PHE A 79 -3.16 4.07 8.14
C PHE A 79 -1.66 3.77 8.15
N SER A 80 -0.85 4.81 7.95
CA SER A 80 0.61 4.77 8.06
C SER A 80 1.10 5.62 9.23
N ASN A 81 2.39 5.48 9.58
CA ASN A 81 3.05 6.34 10.58
C ASN A 81 2.91 7.84 10.26
N LYS A 82 2.76 8.21 8.98
CA LYS A 82 2.53 9.62 8.56
C LYS A 82 1.12 10.10 8.90
N THR A 83 0.11 9.23 8.75
CA THR A 83 -1.30 9.58 8.94
C THR A 83 -1.84 9.29 10.35
N ASP A 84 -1.15 8.42 11.08
CA ASP A 84 -1.44 8.02 12.46
C ASP A 84 -0.13 7.79 13.25
N PRO A 85 0.61 8.86 13.58
CA PRO A 85 1.92 8.77 14.24
C PRO A 85 1.89 8.03 15.59
N PHE A 86 0.76 8.10 16.29
CA PHE A 86 0.57 7.46 17.59
C PHE A 86 -0.13 6.09 17.51
N GLY A 87 -0.44 5.59 16.31
CA GLY A 87 -1.03 4.26 16.12
C GLY A 87 -2.45 4.07 16.65
N ARG A 88 -3.10 5.09 17.23
CA ARG A 88 -4.41 4.96 17.88
C ARG A 88 -5.52 4.55 16.91
N LYS A 89 -5.44 4.99 15.65
CA LYS A 89 -6.42 4.60 14.63
C LYS A 89 -6.17 3.17 14.16
N ARG A 90 -4.90 2.79 14.00
CA ARG A 90 -4.50 1.40 13.68
C ARG A 90 -4.94 0.42 14.76
N GLU A 91 -4.68 0.74 16.01
CA GLU A 91 -5.09 -0.05 17.16
C GLU A 91 -6.62 -0.21 17.21
N LYS A 92 -7.37 0.90 17.12
CA LYS A 92 -8.84 0.86 17.09
C LYS A 92 -9.37 0.03 15.91
N HIS A 93 -8.74 0.13 14.75
CA HIS A 93 -9.11 -0.66 13.57
C HIS A 93 -8.86 -2.15 13.82
N ALA A 94 -7.69 -2.52 14.34
CA ALA A 94 -7.35 -3.91 14.63
C ALA A 94 -8.33 -4.53 15.63
N ILE A 95 -8.60 -3.84 16.75
CA ILE A 95 -9.56 -4.29 17.77
C ILE A 95 -10.94 -4.50 17.14
N SER A 96 -11.46 -3.48 16.45
CA SER A 96 -12.78 -3.56 15.81
C SER A 96 -12.86 -4.68 14.77
N TYR A 97 -11.79 -4.90 14.02
CA TYR A 97 -11.76 -5.91 12.96
C TYR A 97 -11.70 -7.32 13.53
N TYR A 98 -10.87 -7.57 14.55
CA TYR A 98 -10.82 -8.86 15.24
C TYR A 98 -12.17 -9.20 15.88
N GLU A 99 -12.82 -8.23 16.53
CA GLU A 99 -14.17 -8.40 17.07
C GLU A 99 -15.20 -8.70 15.98
N GLU A 100 -15.14 -8.01 14.85
CA GLU A 100 -16.03 -8.29 13.71
C GLU A 100 -15.85 -9.72 13.19
N ILE A 101 -14.60 -10.18 13.04
CA ILE A 101 -14.30 -11.54 12.58
C ILE A 101 -14.82 -12.59 13.56
N ARG A 102 -14.63 -12.39 14.88
CA ARG A 102 -15.13 -13.29 15.93
C ARG A 102 -16.66 -13.37 15.96
N ASN A 103 -17.34 -12.26 15.66
CA ASN A 103 -18.80 -12.19 15.61
C ASN A 103 -19.39 -12.63 14.27
N ARG A 104 -18.55 -12.79 13.24
CA ARG A 104 -18.99 -13.26 11.92
C ARG A 104 -19.21 -14.77 11.95
N ARG A 105 -20.06 -15.24 11.05
CA ARG A 105 -20.25 -16.67 10.77
C ARG A 105 -18.91 -17.36 10.45
N SER A 106 -18.44 -18.23 11.34
CA SER A 106 -17.14 -18.91 11.22
C SER A 106 -17.05 -19.73 9.92
N ASP A 107 -18.15 -20.39 9.51
CA ASP A 107 -18.20 -21.16 8.26
C ASP A 107 -17.93 -20.29 7.03
N TYR A 108 -18.41 -19.05 7.03
CA TYR A 108 -18.10 -18.09 5.97
C TYR A 108 -16.62 -17.69 5.98
N VAL A 109 -16.07 -17.35 7.15
CA VAL A 109 -14.66 -16.93 7.29
C VAL A 109 -13.72 -18.05 6.83
N ILE A 110 -13.94 -19.28 7.32
CA ILE A 110 -13.14 -20.46 6.99
C ILE A 110 -13.18 -20.76 5.49
N LYS A 111 -14.37 -20.75 4.86
CA LYS A 111 -14.50 -20.98 3.41
C LYS A 111 -13.74 -19.93 2.60
N ARG A 112 -13.77 -18.66 3.02
CA ARG A 112 -13.06 -17.58 2.34
C ARG A 112 -11.55 -17.70 2.50
N ILE A 113 -11.06 -17.99 3.70
CA ILE A 113 -9.62 -18.26 3.94
C ILE A 113 -9.16 -19.44 3.11
N SER A 114 -9.90 -20.55 3.09
CA SER A 114 -9.53 -21.73 2.29
C SER A 114 -9.48 -21.41 0.80
N LYS A 115 -10.56 -20.83 0.26
CA LYS A 115 -10.67 -20.53 -1.17
C LYS A 115 -9.64 -19.50 -1.65
N ASN A 116 -9.51 -18.38 -0.94
CA ASN A 116 -8.70 -17.25 -1.39
C ASN A 116 -7.25 -17.37 -0.93
N GLY A 117 -7.00 -18.03 0.20
CA GLY A 117 -5.67 -18.31 0.74
C GLY A 117 -5.01 -19.56 0.14
N GLY A 118 -5.74 -20.37 -0.62
CA GLY A 118 -5.21 -21.57 -1.26
C GLY A 118 -4.80 -22.67 -0.27
N VAL A 119 -5.48 -22.74 0.87
CA VAL A 119 -5.24 -23.75 1.93
C VAL A 119 -6.45 -24.66 2.08
N SER A 120 -6.25 -25.86 2.63
CA SER A 120 -7.38 -26.78 2.90
C SER A 120 -8.36 -26.16 3.90
N GLU A 121 -9.65 -26.55 3.85
CA GLU A 121 -10.64 -26.07 4.83
C GLU A 121 -10.24 -26.41 6.27
N LYS A 122 -9.59 -27.56 6.48
CA LYS A 122 -9.05 -27.94 7.80
C LYS A 122 -7.96 -26.96 8.25
N ALA A 123 -7.01 -26.62 7.38
CA ALA A 123 -5.98 -25.63 7.70
C ALA A 123 -6.59 -24.23 7.92
N ALA A 124 -7.55 -23.82 7.10
CA ALA A 124 -8.26 -22.56 7.26
C ALA A 124 -9.01 -22.48 8.60
N LYS A 125 -9.69 -23.55 9.00
CA LYS A 125 -10.34 -23.67 10.31
C LYS A 125 -9.33 -23.51 11.44
N ASN A 126 -8.24 -24.28 11.37
CA ASN A 126 -7.18 -24.24 12.37
C ASN A 126 -6.56 -22.85 12.52
N ILE A 127 -6.26 -22.17 11.41
CA ILE A 127 -5.72 -20.80 11.43
C ILE A 127 -6.74 -19.82 12.04
N TYR A 128 -8.01 -19.91 11.64
CA TYR A 128 -9.07 -19.06 12.17
C TYR A 128 -9.21 -19.24 13.70
N GLU A 129 -9.23 -20.49 14.16
CA GLU A 129 -9.32 -20.81 15.58
C GLU A 129 -8.08 -20.31 16.33
N HIS A 130 -6.88 -20.59 15.83
CA HIS A 130 -5.59 -20.15 16.42
C HIS A 130 -5.51 -18.63 16.60
N VAL A 131 -5.83 -17.86 15.56
CA VAL A 131 -5.64 -16.40 15.57
C VAL A 131 -6.75 -15.68 16.32
N PHE A 132 -8.00 -16.11 16.17
CA PHE A 132 -9.15 -15.32 16.62
C PHE A 132 -9.87 -15.88 17.84
N VAL A 133 -9.80 -17.18 18.13
CA VAL A 133 -10.72 -17.84 19.08
C VAL A 133 -9.98 -18.48 20.26
N GLU A 134 -8.99 -19.32 19.97
CA GLU A 134 -8.22 -20.07 20.97
C GLU A 134 -7.44 -19.11 21.87
N LYS A 135 -7.29 -19.50 23.14
CA LYS A 135 -6.36 -18.85 24.07
C LYS A 135 -5.06 -19.63 24.06
N HIS A 136 -3.96 -18.93 24.29
CA HIS A 136 -2.61 -19.49 24.30
C HIS A 136 -1.93 -19.14 25.61
N ILE A 137 -1.04 -20.03 26.04
CA ILE A 137 -0.16 -19.79 27.17
C ILE A 137 1.05 -19.03 26.67
N PHE A 138 1.25 -17.82 27.22
CA PHE A 138 2.41 -16.97 26.93
C PHE A 138 3.57 -17.30 27.88
N ALA A 139 4.77 -16.82 27.56
CA ALA A 139 5.97 -17.03 28.38
C ALA A 139 5.84 -16.51 29.82
N ASP A 140 4.94 -15.54 30.07
CA ASP A 140 4.62 -15.03 31.40
C ASP A 140 3.64 -15.93 32.20
N GLY A 141 3.22 -17.05 31.60
CA GLY A 141 2.29 -18.02 32.18
C GLY A 141 0.82 -17.62 32.06
N THR A 142 0.50 -16.47 31.45
CA THR A 142 -0.89 -16.05 31.25
C THR A 142 -1.54 -16.81 30.09
N GLU A 143 -2.81 -17.15 30.26
CA GLU A 143 -3.62 -17.75 29.21
C GLU A 143 -4.59 -16.71 28.64
N ARG A 144 -4.30 -16.20 27.44
CA ARG A 144 -5.09 -15.15 26.80
C ARG A 144 -5.17 -15.34 25.29
N GLN A 145 -6.09 -14.62 24.65
CA GLN A 145 -6.12 -14.55 23.18
C GLN A 145 -5.00 -13.62 22.70
N PHE A 146 -4.61 -13.75 21.43
CA PHE A 146 -3.67 -12.82 20.82
C PHE A 146 -4.20 -11.39 20.81
N ASP A 147 -3.27 -10.45 20.99
CA ASP A 147 -3.54 -9.02 20.84
C ASP A 147 -3.84 -8.70 19.37
N PRO A 148 -4.88 -7.89 19.07
CA PRO A 148 -5.19 -7.52 17.69
C PRO A 148 -4.04 -6.78 17.00
N ASP A 149 -3.62 -7.28 15.84
CA ASP A 149 -2.60 -6.64 15.02
C ASP A 149 -3.20 -6.00 13.77
N TYR A 150 -2.79 -4.77 13.48
CA TYR A 150 -3.33 -3.99 12.35
C TYR A 150 -2.93 -4.56 10.99
N ASP A 151 -1.68 -4.98 10.82
CA ASP A 151 -1.19 -5.47 9.54
C ASP A 151 -1.75 -6.87 9.24
N MET A 152 -1.85 -7.73 10.26
CA MET A 152 -2.58 -8.99 10.16
C MET A 152 -4.06 -8.78 9.85
N SER A 153 -4.72 -7.79 10.48
CA SER A 153 -6.11 -7.43 10.17
C SER A 153 -6.27 -7.10 8.68
N GLU A 154 -5.37 -6.27 8.14
CA GLU A 154 -5.36 -5.90 6.73
C GLU A 154 -5.10 -7.10 5.80
N SER A 155 -4.22 -8.02 6.20
CA SER A 155 -3.95 -9.26 5.47
C SER A 155 -5.18 -10.17 5.43
N PHE A 156 -5.82 -10.42 6.58
CA PHE A 156 -7.09 -11.15 6.64
C PHE A 156 -8.20 -10.45 5.86
N ARG A 157 -8.27 -9.11 5.88
CA ARG A 157 -9.25 -8.35 5.09
C ARG A 157 -9.09 -8.61 3.60
N ARG A 158 -7.87 -8.52 3.06
CA ARG A 158 -7.59 -8.82 1.65
C ARG A 158 -7.95 -10.27 1.29
N ILE A 159 -7.58 -11.23 2.14
CA ILE A 159 -7.92 -12.65 1.96
C ILE A 159 -9.44 -12.84 1.96
N LEU A 160 -10.15 -12.30 2.95
CA LEU A 160 -11.60 -12.47 3.06
C LEU A 160 -12.34 -11.78 1.92
N GLU A 161 -11.96 -10.58 1.53
CA GLU A 161 -12.53 -9.89 0.37
C GLU A 161 -12.20 -10.61 -0.95
N GLY A 162 -11.08 -11.32 -1.02
CA GLY A 162 -10.59 -11.97 -2.24
C GLY A 162 -10.05 -10.96 -3.25
N LYS A 163 -9.65 -9.78 -2.78
CA LYS A 163 -9.23 -8.65 -3.62
C LYS A 163 -7.84 -8.19 -3.22
N ASN A 164 -6.99 -7.95 -4.22
CA ASN A 164 -5.66 -7.35 -4.05
C ASN A 164 -4.76 -8.13 -3.06
N ILE A 165 -4.94 -9.46 -2.96
CA ILE A 165 -4.15 -10.34 -2.09
C ILE A 165 -2.66 -10.18 -2.43
N LYS A 166 -1.84 -10.07 -1.39
CA LYS A 166 -0.41 -9.88 -1.45
C LYS A 166 0.33 -11.16 -1.09
N PRO A 167 1.59 -11.32 -1.54
CA PRO A 167 2.40 -12.49 -1.18
C PRO A 167 2.49 -12.69 0.34
N HIS A 168 2.72 -11.61 1.09
CA HIS A 168 2.82 -11.67 2.56
C HIS A 168 1.53 -12.11 3.23
N ASP A 169 0.35 -11.87 2.64
CA ASP A 169 -0.92 -12.36 3.18
C ASP A 169 -0.96 -13.91 3.18
N ILE A 170 -0.40 -14.55 2.14
CA ILE A 170 -0.31 -16.02 2.06
C ILE A 170 0.79 -16.56 2.97
N THR A 171 1.91 -15.84 3.07
CA THR A 171 3.00 -16.16 4.01
C THR A 171 2.49 -16.12 5.45
N MET A 172 1.67 -15.15 5.83
CA MET A 172 0.97 -15.09 7.12
C MET A 172 0.18 -16.38 7.38
N LEU A 173 -0.70 -16.82 6.46
CA LEU A 173 -1.46 -18.06 6.67
C LEU A 173 -0.58 -19.30 6.87
N ARG A 174 0.56 -19.36 6.17
CA ARG A 174 1.53 -20.45 6.32
C ARG A 174 2.28 -20.38 7.64
N HIS A 175 2.61 -19.16 8.07
CA HIS A 175 3.21 -18.86 9.36
C HIS A 175 2.30 -19.35 10.48
N GLU A 176 1.06 -18.84 10.56
CA GLU A 176 0.08 -19.20 11.60
C GLU A 176 -0.15 -20.71 11.67
N ASN A 177 -0.29 -21.36 10.51
CA ASN A 177 -0.51 -22.80 10.48
C ASN A 177 0.74 -23.58 10.95
N LEU A 178 1.95 -23.12 10.65
CA LEU A 178 3.17 -23.78 11.12
C LEU A 178 3.33 -23.59 12.63
N GLU A 179 3.14 -22.37 13.13
CA GLU A 179 3.18 -22.04 14.56
C GLU A 179 2.23 -22.95 15.35
N LEU A 180 0.96 -22.99 14.96
CA LEU A 180 -0.04 -23.85 15.59
C LEU A 180 0.38 -25.33 15.60
N ASN A 181 0.92 -25.84 14.49
CA ASN A 181 1.36 -27.22 14.40
C ASN A 181 2.55 -27.51 15.32
N LEU A 182 3.47 -26.56 15.48
CA LEU A 182 4.59 -26.68 16.42
C LEU A 182 4.10 -26.71 17.87
N MET A 183 3.20 -25.79 18.22
CA MET A 183 2.57 -25.75 19.54
C MET A 183 1.83 -27.06 19.85
N LYS A 184 0.93 -27.51 18.97
CA LYS A 184 0.11 -28.72 19.19
C LYS A 184 0.93 -30.00 19.19
N LYS A 185 1.97 -30.12 18.35
CA LYS A 185 2.73 -31.37 18.21
C LYS A 185 3.84 -31.51 19.26
N TYR A 186 4.47 -30.42 19.65
CA TYR A 186 5.63 -30.43 20.55
C TYR A 186 5.33 -29.81 21.92
N ASN A 187 4.07 -29.42 22.18
CA ASN A 187 3.66 -28.69 23.39
C ASN A 187 4.56 -27.48 23.66
N MET A 188 4.92 -26.79 22.57
CA MET A 188 5.85 -25.67 22.55
C MET A 188 5.11 -24.40 22.95
N VAL A 189 5.79 -23.52 23.70
CA VAL A 189 5.25 -22.20 24.05
C VAL A 189 5.14 -21.37 22.77
N HIS A 190 4.17 -20.46 22.72
CA HIS A 190 3.88 -19.64 21.56
C HIS A 190 5.12 -18.93 20.99
N GLU A 191 5.95 -18.31 21.82
CA GLU A 191 7.10 -17.49 21.37
C GLU A 191 8.18 -18.32 20.66
N ASP A 192 8.42 -19.55 21.11
CA ASP A 192 9.35 -20.48 20.47
C ASP A 192 8.79 -20.97 19.13
N ALA A 193 7.50 -21.31 19.11
CA ALA A 193 6.82 -21.75 17.89
C ALA A 193 6.77 -20.62 16.85
N HIS A 194 6.52 -19.38 17.29
CA HIS A 194 6.52 -18.18 16.48
C HIS A 194 7.90 -17.94 15.86
N SER A 195 8.95 -18.01 16.67
CA SER A 195 10.34 -17.84 16.20
C SER A 195 10.72 -18.87 15.13
N LEU A 196 10.32 -20.13 15.29
CA LEU A 196 10.55 -21.18 14.28
C LEU A 196 9.68 -20.99 13.03
N ALA A 197 8.44 -20.53 13.19
CA ALA A 197 7.57 -20.21 12.06
C ALA A 197 8.16 -19.07 11.23
N GLU A 198 8.68 -18.03 11.88
CA GLU A 198 9.27 -16.84 11.25
C GLU A 198 10.55 -17.16 10.47
N GLN A 199 11.32 -18.17 10.89
CA GLN A 199 12.49 -18.65 10.14
C GLN A 199 12.10 -19.21 8.77
N LYS A 200 10.92 -19.83 8.65
CA LYS A 200 10.47 -20.49 7.41
C LYS A 200 9.52 -19.62 6.60
N TYR A 201 8.62 -18.92 7.26
CA TYR A 201 7.59 -18.06 6.68
C TYR A 201 7.67 -16.70 7.36
N ASN A 202 8.65 -15.90 6.93
CA ASN A 202 8.97 -14.62 7.54
C ASN A 202 7.96 -13.55 7.11
N TYR A 203 6.83 -13.51 7.80
CA TYR A 203 5.74 -12.59 7.47
C TYR A 203 6.19 -11.14 7.65
N LYS A 204 6.96 -10.88 8.71
CA LYS A 204 7.36 -9.51 9.05
C LYS A 204 8.25 -8.90 7.98
N LYS A 205 9.23 -9.64 7.47
CA LYS A 205 10.12 -9.18 6.40
C LYS A 205 9.35 -8.91 5.12
N GLU A 206 8.49 -9.83 4.68
CA GLU A 206 7.73 -9.62 3.44
C GLU A 206 6.77 -8.43 3.54
N LEU A 207 6.19 -8.21 4.72
CA LEU A 207 5.38 -7.04 5.02
C LEU A 207 6.22 -5.76 4.96
N ASP A 208 7.39 -5.73 5.60
CA ASP A 208 8.28 -4.56 5.60
C ASP A 208 8.74 -4.20 4.18
N GLU A 209 9.17 -5.18 3.40
CA GLU A 209 9.52 -5.00 1.98
C GLU A 209 8.35 -4.50 1.14
N PHE A 210 7.11 -4.86 1.52
CA PHE A 210 5.91 -4.33 0.88
C PHE A 210 5.65 -2.88 1.27
N LEU A 211 5.74 -2.55 2.56
CA LEU A 211 5.53 -1.20 3.10
C LEU A 211 6.55 -0.19 2.55
N GLU A 212 7.82 -0.58 2.47
CA GLU A 212 8.88 0.24 1.87
C GLU A 212 8.57 0.57 0.40
N ARG A 213 8.09 -0.43 -0.36
CA ARG A 213 7.77 -0.28 -1.79
C ARG A 213 6.60 0.66 -2.05
N ILE A 214 5.65 0.74 -1.12
CA ILE A 214 4.49 1.62 -1.24
C ILE A 214 4.70 2.98 -0.55
N GLY A 215 5.91 3.25 -0.07
CA GLY A 215 6.31 4.56 0.46
C GLY A 215 5.86 4.82 1.90
N GLY A 216 6.05 3.83 2.78
CA GLY A 216 5.90 3.93 4.24
C GLY A 216 6.17 5.32 4.81
#